data_AF-A0A8I5TMB3-F1
#
_entry.id   AF-A0A8I5TMB3-F1
#
_cell.length_a   1.000
_cell.length_b   1.000
_cell.length_c   1.000
_cell.angle_alpha   90.00
_cell.angle_beta   90.00
_cell.angle_gamma   90.00
#
_symmetry.space_group_name_H-M   'P 1'
#
loop_
_entity.id
_entity.type
_entity.pdbx_description
1 polymer ?
#
loop_
_entity_poly.entity_id
_entity_poly.type
_entity_poly.pdbx_seq_one_letter_code
_entity_poly.pdbx_strand_id
1 'polypeptide(L)'
;MGNKSLGVSRPGVRTANQYKLKAEGWRGQLWVESPRGLDGNLAGSAPVKQPGSWLCGAWGAVLACAGASAPPGSCIPVSRAAALRAWKNGTGFSSTFTGERRPKDDQVFEAVGTTDELSSAIGFALELVTEKGHTFAKELQKIQCTLQDVGSALATPRSSAREAHLKYTTFEAGPILELEQWIDKYTSQLPPLTAFILPSGGKISSALHFCRAVCRRAERRVVPLVQMGETDANVAKFLNRLSDYLFTLARYAAMKQGNQEQIYKKNDPSAESEAL
;
A
#
# COMPACT_ATOMS: atom_id res chain seq x y z
N MET A 1 -47.56 2.03 -49.14
CA MET A 1 -47.27 0.84 -49.97
C MET A 1 -45.76 0.69 -50.02
N GLY A 2 -45.09 -0.37 -49.59
CA GLY A 2 -45.50 -1.63 -49.01
C GLY A 2 -44.32 -2.18 -48.22
N ASN A 3 -44.66 -2.75 -47.08
CA ASN A 3 -43.81 -3.40 -46.10
C ASN A 3 -43.09 -4.62 -46.71
N LYS A 4 -41.82 -4.85 -46.35
CA LYS A 4 -41.23 -6.20 -46.34
C LYS A 4 -40.46 -6.40 -45.04
N SER A 5 -41.24 -6.84 -44.05
CA SER A 5 -40.81 -7.72 -42.97
C SER A 5 -40.43 -9.10 -43.53
N LEU A 6 -39.58 -9.82 -42.77
CA LEU A 6 -39.23 -11.26 -42.75
C LEU A 6 -37.70 -11.34 -42.52
N GLY A 7 -37.17 -12.05 -41.55
CA GLY A 7 -37.73 -13.00 -40.61
C GLY A 7 -36.64 -13.44 -39.64
N VAL A 8 -37.09 -13.77 -38.44
CA VAL A 8 -36.33 -14.20 -37.27
C VAL A 8 -35.60 -15.53 -37.54
N SER A 9 -34.37 -15.66 -37.06
CA SER A 9 -33.83 -16.95 -36.57
C SER A 9 -32.62 -16.73 -35.66
N ARG A 10 -32.86 -16.85 -34.34
CA ARG A 10 -31.84 -17.22 -33.35
C ARG A 10 -31.43 -18.67 -33.62
N PRO A 11 -30.17 -19.03 -33.38
CA PRO A 11 -29.97 -19.99 -32.31
C PRO A 11 -28.70 -19.76 -31.48
N GLY A 12 -28.73 -20.23 -30.24
CA GLY A 12 -27.53 -20.69 -29.55
C GLY A 12 -27.07 -19.82 -28.39
N VAL A 13 -27.72 -19.99 -27.23
CA VAL A 13 -27.12 -19.77 -25.92
C VAL A 13 -25.76 -20.47 -25.88
N ARG A 14 -24.65 -19.72 -25.89
CA ARG A 14 -23.35 -20.24 -25.51
C ARG A 14 -23.16 -19.99 -24.03
N THR A 15 -23.27 -21.09 -23.31
CA THR A 15 -22.97 -21.25 -21.90
C THR A 15 -21.56 -20.74 -21.57
N ALA A 16 -21.46 -20.15 -20.39
CA ALA A 16 -20.22 -19.75 -19.76
C ALA A 16 -19.25 -20.94 -19.68
N ASN A 17 -18.17 -20.90 -20.46
CA ASN A 17 -16.93 -21.61 -20.17
C ASN A 17 -15.85 -21.19 -21.17
N GLN A 18 -15.07 -20.16 -20.82
CA GLN A 18 -13.74 -19.94 -21.37
C GLN A 18 -12.92 -19.01 -20.47
N TYR A 19 -12.71 -19.45 -19.23
CA TYR A 19 -11.57 -19.03 -18.40
C TYR A 19 -10.95 -20.28 -17.80
N LYS A 20 -10.12 -20.95 -18.58
CA LYS A 20 -9.16 -21.95 -18.09
C LYS A 20 -7.95 -21.90 -19.02
N LEU A 21 -6.78 -21.86 -18.39
CA LEU A 21 -5.41 -21.93 -18.95
C LEU A 21 -4.74 -20.58 -19.24
N LYS A 22 -4.21 -19.97 -18.16
CA LYS A 22 -2.75 -19.82 -17.96
C LYS A 22 -2.51 -19.29 -16.54
N ALA A 23 -2.69 -20.17 -15.57
CA ALA A 23 -2.21 -20.00 -14.20
C ALA A 23 -1.10 -21.04 -13.98
N GLU A 24 0.02 -20.87 -14.68
CA GLU A 24 1.28 -21.57 -14.37
C GLU A 24 2.41 -20.56 -14.57
N GLY A 25 3.02 -20.14 -13.46
CA GLY A 25 4.02 -19.08 -13.43
C GLY A 25 4.29 -18.52 -12.04
N TRP A 26 3.53 -18.95 -11.02
CA TRP A 26 3.83 -18.70 -9.61
C TRP A 26 4.00 -20.05 -8.90
N ARG A 27 5.23 -20.56 -8.90
CA ARG A 27 5.68 -21.54 -7.91
C ARG A 27 6.91 -20.96 -7.23
N GLY A 28 6.67 -20.36 -6.07
CA GLY A 28 7.72 -20.03 -5.12
C GLY A 28 8.39 -21.32 -4.65
N GLN A 29 9.72 -21.32 -4.67
CA GLN A 29 10.52 -22.33 -4.01
C GLN A 29 10.52 -22.05 -2.51
N LEU A 30 9.61 -22.70 -1.79
CA LEU A 30 9.82 -23.31 -0.48
C LEU A 30 8.54 -24.08 -0.15
N TRP A 31 8.72 -25.28 0.40
CA TRP A 31 7.77 -26.39 0.58
C TRP A 31 7.74 -27.40 -0.57
N VAL A 32 8.50 -28.48 -0.36
CA VAL A 32 8.45 -29.74 -1.09
C VAL A 32 7.29 -30.56 -0.53
N GLU A 33 6.29 -30.84 -1.35
CA GLU A 33 5.30 -31.88 -1.11
C GLU A 33 5.82 -33.25 -1.54
N SER A 34 5.42 -34.31 -0.83
CA SER A 34 4.88 -35.52 -1.45
C SER A 34 4.25 -36.49 -0.44
N PRO A 35 3.35 -37.39 -0.88
CA PRO A 35 2.07 -37.60 -0.21
C PRO A 35 1.85 -39.05 0.27
N ARG A 36 0.75 -39.26 1.01
CA ARG A 36 -0.18 -40.39 0.84
C ARG A 36 -1.38 -40.26 1.79
N GLY A 37 -2.58 -40.37 1.25
CA GLY A 37 -3.83 -40.38 2.01
C GLY A 37 -4.19 -41.75 2.57
N LEU A 38 -5.24 -41.78 3.38
CA LEU A 38 -6.43 -42.65 3.29
C LEU A 38 -7.26 -42.52 4.58
N ASP A 39 -8.55 -42.25 4.37
CA ASP A 39 -9.75 -42.74 5.05
C ASP A 39 -9.91 -42.69 6.59
N GLY A 40 -11.09 -42.22 7.01
CA GLY A 40 -11.93 -43.00 7.93
C GLY A 40 -12.22 -42.43 9.32
N ASN A 41 -13.32 -41.68 9.41
CA ASN A 41 -14.48 -41.91 10.29
C ASN A 41 -14.40 -41.80 11.86
N LEU A 42 -15.49 -41.22 12.39
CA LEU A 42 -16.15 -41.40 13.71
C LEU A 42 -15.77 -40.56 14.95
N ALA A 43 -16.75 -39.72 15.31
CA ALA A 43 -17.45 -39.61 16.61
C ALA A 43 -16.75 -39.06 17.87
N GLY A 44 -17.46 -38.16 18.58
CA GLY A 44 -17.39 -38.07 20.06
C GLY A 44 -17.28 -36.68 20.69
N SER A 45 -18.44 -36.09 21.02
CA SER A 45 -18.78 -35.36 22.27
C SER A 45 -17.73 -34.51 23.04
N ALA A 46 -17.97 -33.18 23.04
CA ALA A 46 -18.05 -32.20 24.15
C ALA A 46 -17.87 -32.65 25.64
N PRO A 47 -17.73 -31.73 26.65
CA PRO A 47 -17.30 -30.31 26.64
C PRO A 47 -16.56 -29.79 27.93
N VAL A 48 -16.29 -28.46 27.98
CA VAL A 48 -16.32 -27.50 29.13
C VAL A 48 -15.23 -27.58 30.23
N LYS A 49 -14.48 -26.46 30.42
CA LYS A 49 -14.48 -25.58 31.63
C LYS A 49 -13.50 -24.37 31.47
N GLN A 50 -14.07 -23.17 31.47
CA GLN A 50 -13.50 -21.91 32.00
C GLN A 50 -13.85 -21.84 33.52
N PRO A 51 -13.43 -20.87 34.38
CA PRO A 51 -12.90 -19.52 34.10
C PRO A 51 -11.79 -18.96 35.05
N GLY A 52 -11.29 -17.76 34.71
CA GLY A 52 -10.75 -16.73 35.63
C GLY A 52 -9.26 -16.84 35.97
N SER A 53 -8.47 -15.78 36.22
CA SER A 53 -8.66 -14.33 36.23
C SER A 53 -7.28 -13.68 36.45
N TRP A 54 -6.96 -12.62 35.70
CA TRP A 54 -6.18 -11.42 36.10
C TRP A 54 -4.83 -11.54 36.86
N LEU A 55 -3.73 -11.11 36.22
CA LEU A 55 -2.91 -9.92 36.58
C LEU A 55 -1.49 -9.94 35.97
N CYS A 56 -1.12 -8.79 35.40
CA CYS A 56 0.19 -8.11 35.36
C CYS A 56 1.51 -8.89 35.48
N GLY A 57 2.47 -8.57 34.62
CA GLY A 57 3.88 -8.61 35.03
C GLY A 57 4.90 -8.77 33.91
N ALA A 58 5.44 -7.62 33.49
CA ALA A 58 6.75 -7.39 32.91
C ALA A 58 7.77 -8.56 32.93
N TRP A 59 8.33 -8.80 31.75
CA TRP A 59 9.75 -9.00 31.43
C TRP A 59 10.67 -9.36 32.62
N GLY A 60 11.10 -10.62 32.64
CA GLY A 60 12.19 -11.08 33.49
C GLY A 60 12.74 -12.39 32.95
N ALA A 61 13.98 -12.36 32.47
CA ALA A 61 14.75 -13.53 32.11
C ALA A 61 14.85 -14.49 33.32
N VAL A 62 14.52 -15.76 33.12
CA VAL A 62 14.87 -16.82 34.07
C VAL A 62 15.63 -17.91 33.32
N LEU A 63 16.91 -17.98 33.67
CA LEU A 63 17.79 -19.12 33.51
C LEU A 63 17.18 -20.32 34.27
N ALA A 64 17.00 -21.46 33.61
CA ALA A 64 16.77 -22.73 34.28
C ALA A 64 17.83 -23.74 33.82
N CYS A 65 18.72 -24.10 34.74
CA CYS A 65 19.57 -25.28 34.65
C CYS A 65 18.78 -26.51 35.10
N ALA A 66 18.92 -27.64 34.40
CA ALA A 66 19.34 -28.95 34.94
C ALA A 66 18.81 -30.13 34.11
N GLY A 67 19.75 -30.88 33.51
CA GLY A 67 19.81 -32.35 33.52
C GLY A 67 18.62 -33.17 33.00
N ALA A 68 18.67 -33.56 31.73
CA ALA A 68 18.26 -34.89 31.29
C ALA A 68 18.96 -35.24 29.96
N SER A 69 19.63 -36.37 29.94
CA SER A 69 20.35 -36.98 28.82
C SER A 69 19.44 -37.25 27.61
N ALA A 70 19.80 -36.75 26.43
CA ALA A 70 19.13 -37.04 25.15
C ALA A 70 20.13 -37.67 24.14
N PRO A 71 19.68 -38.61 23.28
CA PRO A 71 20.53 -39.47 22.43
C PRO A 71 21.16 -38.73 21.23
N PRO A 72 22.20 -39.30 20.59
CA PRO A 72 22.99 -38.61 19.57
C PRO A 72 22.27 -38.63 18.22
N GLY A 73 22.21 -37.47 17.56
CA GLY A 73 21.88 -37.39 16.14
C GLY A 73 20.74 -36.44 15.81
N SER A 74 21.08 -35.17 15.62
CA SER A 74 20.56 -34.29 14.55
C SER A 74 20.93 -32.84 14.86
N CYS A 75 22.19 -32.49 14.62
CA CYS A 75 22.57 -31.08 14.47
C CYS A 75 21.97 -30.60 13.14
N ILE A 76 20.75 -30.09 13.16
CA ILE A 76 20.24 -29.25 12.07
C ILE A 76 20.95 -27.90 12.26
N PRO A 77 21.83 -27.46 11.35
CA PRO A 77 22.42 -26.14 11.48
C PRO A 77 21.28 -25.13 11.34
N VAL A 78 21.07 -24.32 12.39
CA VAL A 78 20.24 -23.12 12.31
C VAL A 78 20.75 -22.32 11.13
N SER A 79 19.91 -22.23 10.10
CA SER A 79 20.18 -21.54 8.85
C SER A 79 20.65 -20.12 9.17
N ARG A 80 21.74 -19.73 8.50
CA ARG A 80 22.32 -18.38 8.50
C ARG A 80 21.23 -17.34 8.76
N ALA A 81 21.26 -16.72 9.94
CA ALA A 81 20.72 -15.38 10.09
C ALA A 81 21.30 -14.57 8.92
N ALA A 82 20.45 -14.09 8.02
CA ALA A 82 20.82 -13.11 7.02
C ALA A 82 21.26 -11.89 7.82
N ALA A 83 22.55 -11.85 8.15
CA ALA A 83 23.15 -10.68 8.74
C ALA A 83 22.81 -9.54 7.79
N LEU A 84 22.07 -8.54 8.28
CA LEU A 84 21.97 -7.21 7.69
C LEU A 84 23.40 -6.63 7.67
N ARG A 85 24.26 -7.18 6.82
CA ARG A 85 25.67 -6.82 6.70
C ARG A 85 25.83 -6.12 5.37
N ALA A 86 25.67 -4.80 5.45
CA ALA A 86 26.44 -3.89 4.64
C ALA A 86 26.72 -2.66 5.50
N TRP A 87 27.80 -2.72 6.27
CA TRP A 87 28.51 -1.53 6.74
C TRP A 87 29.58 -1.21 5.68
N LYS A 88 29.14 -0.90 4.45
CA LYS A 88 29.98 -0.35 3.36
C LYS A 88 29.61 1.13 3.12
N ASN A 89 28.99 1.76 4.11
CA ASN A 89 28.11 2.93 3.93
C ASN A 89 28.81 4.27 4.21
N GLY A 90 30.10 4.26 4.52
CA GLY A 90 30.87 5.46 4.83
C GLY A 90 31.32 6.27 3.60
N THR A 91 31.03 5.83 2.38
CA THR A 91 31.51 6.49 1.15
C THR A 91 30.47 7.40 0.49
N GLY A 92 29.22 7.45 0.98
CA GLY A 92 28.17 8.29 0.39
C GLY A 92 27.53 7.72 -0.89
N PHE A 93 27.87 6.49 -1.30
CA PHE A 93 27.30 5.82 -2.49
C PHE A 93 26.30 4.72 -2.12
N SER A 94 25.34 4.47 -3.01
CA SER A 94 24.39 3.35 -2.95
C SER A 94 24.23 2.72 -4.34
N SER A 95 23.54 1.59 -4.43
CA SER A 95 23.26 0.90 -5.69
C SER A 95 21.78 1.03 -6.06
N THR A 96 21.50 1.26 -7.34
CA THR A 96 20.16 1.12 -7.93
C THR A 96 19.81 -0.36 -8.05
N PHE A 97 18.56 -0.68 -8.40
CA PHE A 97 18.13 -2.06 -8.65
C PHE A 97 18.85 -2.71 -9.84
N THR A 98 19.35 -1.89 -10.78
CA THR A 98 20.15 -2.36 -11.93
C THR A 98 21.58 -2.76 -11.54
N GLY A 99 22.00 -2.48 -10.30
CA GLY A 99 23.35 -2.70 -9.79
C GLY A 99 24.30 -1.52 -10.01
N GLU A 100 23.86 -0.48 -10.72
CA GLU A 100 24.62 0.75 -10.94
C GLU A 100 24.86 1.48 -9.61
N ARG A 101 26.10 1.93 -9.37
CA ARG A 101 26.44 2.69 -8.16
C ARG A 101 26.34 4.19 -8.41
N ARG A 102 25.50 4.86 -7.63
CA ARG A 102 25.28 6.30 -7.69
C ARG A 102 25.50 6.94 -6.31
N PRO A 103 25.87 8.23 -6.23
CA PRO A 103 25.94 8.92 -4.95
C PRO A 103 24.53 9.03 -4.34
N LYS A 104 24.42 9.06 -3.01
CA LYS A 104 23.13 8.99 -2.28
C LYS A 104 22.24 10.23 -2.47
N ASP A 105 22.80 11.33 -2.93
CA ASP A 105 22.11 12.57 -3.28
C ASP A 105 21.59 12.58 -4.73
N ASP A 106 21.78 11.49 -5.48
CA ASP A 106 21.18 11.32 -6.80
C ASP A 106 19.64 11.37 -6.74
N GLN A 107 19.04 11.95 -7.78
CA GLN A 107 17.59 12.14 -7.86
C GLN A 107 16.79 10.84 -7.75
N VAL A 108 17.36 9.71 -8.19
CA VAL A 108 16.74 8.38 -8.03
C VAL A 108 16.53 8.05 -6.56
N PHE A 109 17.55 8.25 -5.72
CA PHE A 109 17.44 7.95 -4.29
C PHE A 109 16.57 8.95 -3.55
N GLU A 110 16.58 10.23 -3.94
CA GLU A 110 15.65 11.22 -3.40
C GLU A 110 14.19 10.83 -3.70
N ALA A 111 13.89 10.39 -4.92
CA ALA A 111 12.55 9.95 -5.32
C ALA A 111 12.11 8.66 -4.59
N VAL A 112 13.00 7.68 -4.47
CA VAL A 112 12.75 6.44 -3.72
C VAL A 112 12.55 6.74 -2.24
N GLY A 113 13.43 7.55 -1.64
CA GLY A 113 13.37 7.91 -0.22
C GLY A 113 12.12 8.73 0.13
N THR A 114 11.72 9.67 -0.74
CA THR A 114 10.49 10.45 -0.50
C THR A 114 9.22 9.57 -0.65
N THR A 115 9.26 8.56 -1.53
CA THR A 115 8.19 7.55 -1.63
C THR A 115 8.10 6.68 -0.38
N ASP A 116 9.25 6.29 0.18
CA ASP A 116 9.32 5.53 1.44
C ASP A 116 8.84 6.35 2.65
N GLU A 117 9.17 7.65 2.68
CA GLU A 117 8.65 8.59 3.67
C GLU A 117 7.12 8.71 3.59
N LEU A 118 6.55 8.74 2.37
CA LEU A 118 5.10 8.71 2.16
C LEU A 118 4.49 7.41 2.70
N SER A 119 5.09 6.27 2.38
CA SER A 119 4.61 4.96 2.86
C SER A 119 4.63 4.88 4.39
N SER A 120 5.68 5.43 5.02
CA SER A 120 5.82 5.52 6.47
C SER A 120 4.77 6.46 7.10
N ALA A 121 4.52 7.61 6.48
CA ALA A 121 3.47 8.53 6.92
C ALA A 121 2.07 7.90 6.83
N ILE A 122 1.80 7.13 5.77
CA ILE A 122 0.55 6.35 5.63
C ILE A 122 0.47 5.27 6.71
N GLY A 123 1.58 4.60 7.02
CA GLY A 123 1.65 3.63 8.12
C GLY A 123 1.28 4.24 9.47
N PHE A 124 1.81 5.43 9.78
CA PHE A 124 1.40 6.16 10.98
C PHE A 124 -0.08 6.55 10.96
N ALA A 125 -0.60 7.03 9.83
CA ALA A 125 -2.02 7.35 9.69
C ALA A 125 -2.91 6.10 9.86
N LEU A 126 -2.46 4.93 9.39
CA LEU A 126 -3.16 3.65 9.51
C LEU A 126 -3.37 3.21 10.97
N GLU A 127 -2.39 3.43 11.84
CA GLU A 127 -2.54 3.13 13.27
C GLU A 127 -3.72 3.91 13.88
N LEU A 128 -3.82 5.20 13.56
CA LEU A 128 -4.93 6.04 14.01
C LEU A 128 -6.29 5.58 13.47
N VAL A 129 -6.32 5.07 12.22
CA VAL A 129 -7.53 4.58 11.53
C VAL A 129 -8.02 3.27 12.13
N THR A 130 -7.11 2.36 12.45
CA THR A 130 -7.43 1.00 12.93
C THR A 130 -8.11 1.05 14.29
N GLU A 131 -7.70 1.98 15.16
CA GLU A 131 -8.36 2.25 16.45
C GLU A 131 -9.85 2.59 16.30
N LYS A 132 -10.27 3.11 15.15
CA LYS A 132 -11.65 3.54 14.87
C LYS A 132 -12.44 2.57 13.97
N GLY A 133 -11.82 1.50 13.49
CA GLY A 133 -12.50 0.44 12.72
C GLY A 133 -13.03 0.89 11.35
N HIS A 134 -12.40 1.88 10.70
CA HIS A 134 -12.87 2.36 9.40
C HIS A 134 -12.54 1.37 8.26
N THR A 135 -13.45 1.25 7.29
CA THR A 135 -13.35 0.31 6.16
C THR A 135 -12.17 0.58 5.21
N PHE A 136 -11.69 1.82 5.15
CA PHE A 136 -10.61 2.24 4.25
C PHE A 136 -9.20 1.88 4.73
N ALA A 137 -9.05 1.27 5.92
CA ALA A 137 -7.74 0.78 6.38
C ALA A 137 -7.13 -0.23 5.39
N LYS A 138 -7.94 -1.11 4.80
CA LYS A 138 -7.49 -2.07 3.78
C LYS A 138 -7.02 -1.37 2.49
N GLU A 139 -7.69 -0.28 2.12
CA GLU A 139 -7.34 0.52 0.94
C GLU A 139 -5.99 1.22 1.14
N LEU A 140 -5.75 1.80 2.33
CA LEU A 140 -4.46 2.39 2.69
C LEU A 140 -3.32 1.35 2.76
N GLN A 141 -3.58 0.15 3.29
CA GLN A 141 -2.59 -0.93 3.29
C GLN A 141 -2.25 -1.36 1.86
N LYS A 142 -3.25 -1.47 0.98
CA LYS A 142 -3.03 -1.77 -0.44
C LYS A 142 -2.18 -0.68 -1.11
N ILE A 143 -2.42 0.59 -0.79
CA ILE A 143 -1.60 1.71 -1.27
C ILE A 143 -0.14 1.57 -0.82
N GLN A 144 0.14 1.16 0.42
CA GLN A 144 1.53 0.93 0.86
C GLN A 144 2.23 -0.15 0.02
N CYS A 145 1.53 -1.24 -0.32
CA CYS A 145 2.07 -2.25 -1.24
C CYS A 145 2.36 -1.65 -2.62
N THR A 146 1.44 -0.87 -3.17
CA THR A 146 1.64 -0.21 -4.47
C THR A 146 2.78 0.82 -4.42
N LEU A 147 2.99 1.52 -3.29
CA LEU A 147 4.12 2.43 -3.12
C LEU A 147 5.47 1.68 -3.10
N GLN A 148 5.50 0.43 -2.65
CA GLN A 148 6.68 -0.43 -2.77
C GLN A 148 6.98 -0.77 -4.24
N ASP A 149 5.94 -1.03 -5.05
CA ASP A 149 6.07 -1.25 -6.49
C ASP A 149 6.56 0.03 -7.20
N VAL A 150 6.03 1.20 -6.81
CA VAL A 150 6.51 2.51 -7.26
C VAL A 150 7.97 2.71 -6.91
N GLY A 151 8.39 2.42 -5.67
CA GLY A 151 9.77 2.51 -5.24
C GLY A 151 10.70 1.61 -6.06
N SER A 152 10.25 0.40 -6.39
CA SER A 152 11.00 -0.54 -7.22
C SER A 152 11.15 -0.04 -8.67
N ALA A 153 10.11 0.59 -9.22
CA ALA A 153 10.15 1.23 -10.53
C ALA A 153 11.12 2.43 -10.55
N LEU A 154 11.07 3.30 -9.53
CA LEU A 154 11.95 4.45 -9.40
C LEU A 154 13.42 4.04 -9.22
N ALA A 155 13.68 2.97 -8.47
CA ALA A 155 15.01 2.42 -8.26
C ALA A 155 15.60 1.74 -9.52
N THR A 156 14.86 1.69 -10.62
CA THR A 156 15.26 1.05 -11.88
C THR A 156 15.26 2.06 -13.04
N PRO A 157 16.28 2.93 -13.12
CA PRO A 157 16.39 3.91 -14.20
C PRO A 157 16.39 3.23 -15.57
N ARG A 158 15.55 3.71 -16.50
CA ARG A 158 15.40 3.11 -17.84
C ARG A 158 16.69 3.16 -18.65
N SER A 159 17.55 4.16 -18.45
CA SER A 159 18.83 4.27 -19.16
C SER A 159 19.83 3.18 -18.78
N SER A 160 19.77 2.65 -17.55
CA SER A 160 20.67 1.58 -17.07
C SER A 160 19.98 0.22 -16.93
N ALA A 161 18.69 0.13 -17.25
CA ALA A 161 17.91 -1.09 -17.13
C ALA A 161 18.13 -2.05 -18.31
N ARG A 162 18.15 -3.35 -18.00
CA ARG A 162 18.04 -4.42 -19.01
C ARG A 162 16.57 -4.79 -19.18
N GLU A 163 16.23 -5.44 -20.29
CA GLU A 163 14.85 -5.88 -20.59
C GLU A 163 14.25 -6.72 -19.44
N ALA A 164 15.06 -7.59 -18.83
CA ALA A 164 14.65 -8.37 -17.66
C ALA A 164 14.24 -7.48 -16.47
N HIS A 165 14.98 -6.40 -16.19
CA HIS A 165 14.64 -5.48 -15.10
C HIS A 165 13.31 -4.76 -15.40
N LEU A 166 13.17 -4.23 -16.62
CA LEU A 166 11.96 -3.51 -17.05
C LEU A 166 10.70 -4.37 -16.96
N LYS A 167 10.80 -5.67 -17.26
CA LYS A 167 9.67 -6.60 -17.17
C LYS A 167 9.11 -6.72 -15.74
N TYR A 168 9.96 -6.62 -14.72
CA TYR A 168 9.53 -6.71 -13.32
C TYR A 168 9.12 -5.36 -12.72
N THR A 169 9.56 -4.25 -13.32
CA THR A 169 9.40 -2.90 -12.76
C THR A 169 8.49 -1.99 -13.59
N THR A 170 7.80 -2.56 -14.58
CA THR A 170 6.79 -1.84 -15.35
C THR A 170 5.58 -1.56 -14.46
N PHE A 171 5.18 -0.29 -14.38
CA PHE A 171 4.05 0.13 -13.56
C PHE A 171 2.77 0.23 -14.41
N GLU A 172 1.83 -0.67 -14.16
CA GLU A 172 0.57 -0.75 -14.88
C GLU A 172 -0.40 0.38 -14.47
N ALA A 173 -1.39 0.66 -15.33
CA ALA A 173 -2.41 1.68 -15.06
C ALA A 173 -3.52 1.22 -14.10
N GLY A 174 -3.58 -0.08 -13.76
CA GLY A 174 -4.63 -0.66 -12.90
C GLY A 174 -4.83 0.06 -11.56
N PRO A 175 -3.76 0.34 -10.78
CA PRO A 175 -3.88 1.07 -9.51
C PRO A 175 -4.41 2.50 -9.66
N ILE A 176 -4.20 3.14 -10.81
CA ILE A 176 -4.70 4.50 -11.08
C ILE A 176 -6.22 4.48 -11.19
N LEU A 177 -6.74 3.53 -11.97
CA LEU A 177 -8.20 3.35 -12.15
C LEU A 177 -8.89 2.98 -10.84
N GLU A 178 -8.23 2.19 -10.01
CA GLU A 178 -8.76 1.83 -8.70
C GLU A 178 -8.85 3.04 -7.75
N LEU A 179 -7.83 3.91 -7.74
CA LEU A 179 -7.89 5.17 -7.00
C LEU A 179 -9.04 6.06 -7.46
N GLU A 180 -9.27 6.17 -8.78
CA GLU A 180 -10.38 6.94 -9.35
C GLU A 180 -11.74 6.41 -8.86
N GLN A 181 -11.93 5.08 -8.89
CA GLN A 181 -13.15 4.45 -8.37
C GLN A 181 -13.38 4.74 -6.88
N TRP A 182 -12.31 4.72 -6.06
CA TRP A 182 -12.43 5.05 -4.64
C TRP A 182 -12.70 6.54 -4.40
N ILE A 183 -12.08 7.43 -5.19
CA ILE A 183 -12.36 8.87 -5.15
C ILE A 183 -13.84 9.12 -5.42
N ASP A 184 -14.42 8.52 -6.46
CA ASP A 184 -15.82 8.69 -6.82
C ASP A 184 -16.76 8.14 -5.72
N LYS A 185 -16.43 6.97 -5.16
CA LYS A 185 -17.15 6.35 -4.04
C LYS A 185 -17.21 7.25 -2.81
N TYR A 186 -16.12 7.93 -2.45
CA TYR A 186 -16.11 8.81 -1.27
C TYR A 186 -16.66 10.19 -1.55
N THR A 187 -16.42 10.73 -2.74
CA THR A 187 -16.92 12.05 -3.15
C THR A 187 -18.45 12.08 -3.18
N SER A 188 -19.09 11.01 -3.67
CA SER A 188 -20.56 10.90 -3.70
C SER A 188 -21.24 10.91 -2.33
N GLN A 189 -20.50 10.62 -1.25
CA GLN A 189 -21.00 10.64 0.13
C GLN A 189 -20.71 11.96 0.85
N LEU A 190 -19.85 12.80 0.27
CA LEU A 190 -19.38 14.04 0.89
C LEU A 190 -20.28 15.22 0.53
N PRO A 191 -20.45 16.19 1.44
CA PRO A 191 -21.07 17.46 1.08
C PRO A 191 -20.21 18.19 0.04
N PRO A 192 -20.86 18.91 -0.91
CA PRO A 192 -20.15 19.63 -1.97
C PRO A 192 -19.17 20.64 -1.37
N LEU A 193 -17.96 20.69 -1.93
CA LEU A 193 -16.91 21.62 -1.49
C LEU A 193 -17.15 22.99 -2.13
N THR A 194 -17.56 23.97 -1.35
CA THR A 194 -17.83 25.34 -1.82
C THR A 194 -16.69 26.32 -1.54
N ALA A 195 -15.76 25.96 -0.64
CA ALA A 195 -14.65 26.81 -0.22
C ALA A 195 -13.41 25.97 0.09
N PHE A 196 -12.24 26.61 0.15
CA PHE A 196 -11.01 25.96 0.59
C PHE A 196 -11.11 25.55 2.07
N ILE A 197 -10.69 24.32 2.37
CA ILE A 197 -10.63 23.80 3.73
C ILE A 197 -9.19 23.87 4.25
N LEU A 198 -9.06 24.24 5.53
CA LEU A 198 -7.82 24.11 6.26
C LEU A 198 -7.61 22.63 6.64
N PRO A 199 -6.36 22.12 6.61
CA PRO A 199 -6.03 20.77 7.06
C PRO A 199 -6.43 20.53 8.52
N SER A 200 -7.64 20.02 8.73
CA SER A 200 -8.32 19.92 10.04
C SER A 200 -9.37 18.80 10.00
N GLY A 201 -10.22 18.67 11.02
CA GLY A 201 -11.26 17.64 11.07
C GLY A 201 -10.90 16.39 11.89
N GLY A 202 -9.99 16.53 12.86
CA GLY A 202 -9.60 15.48 13.80
C GLY A 202 -8.29 14.77 13.43
N LYS A 203 -7.80 13.91 14.33
CA LYS A 203 -6.46 13.29 14.23
C LYS A 203 -6.23 12.56 12.90
N ILE A 204 -7.19 11.74 12.48
CA ILE A 204 -7.09 10.98 11.22
C ILE A 204 -7.11 11.90 10.01
N SER A 205 -8.05 12.85 9.96
CA SER A 205 -8.14 13.80 8.83
C SER A 205 -6.85 14.62 8.69
N SER A 206 -6.34 15.16 9.80
CA SER A 206 -5.08 15.91 9.81
C SER A 206 -3.89 15.05 9.37
N ALA A 207 -3.81 13.79 9.81
CA ALA A 207 -2.77 12.85 9.39
C ALA A 207 -2.85 12.54 7.89
N LEU A 208 -4.06 12.37 7.33
CA LEU A 208 -4.26 12.15 5.91
C LEU A 208 -3.90 13.38 5.07
N HIS A 209 -4.19 14.59 5.56
CA HIS A 209 -3.73 15.82 4.92
C HIS A 209 -2.20 15.98 4.98
N PHE A 210 -1.55 15.52 6.05
CA PHE A 210 -0.10 15.45 6.11
C PHE A 210 0.45 14.48 5.06
N CYS A 211 -0.10 13.26 4.97
CA CYS A 211 0.24 12.29 3.93
C CYS A 211 0.07 12.88 2.53
N ARG A 212 -1.01 13.63 2.28
CA ARG A 212 -1.24 14.32 1.00
C ARG A 212 -0.12 15.31 0.67
N ALA A 213 0.37 16.08 1.64
CA ALA A 213 1.46 17.02 1.43
C ALA A 213 2.78 16.31 1.09
N VAL A 214 3.08 15.21 1.80
CA VAL A 214 4.24 14.33 1.53
C VAL A 214 4.11 13.68 0.15
N CYS A 215 2.93 13.22 -0.24
CA CYS A 215 2.66 12.64 -1.56
C CYS A 215 2.96 13.63 -2.68
N ARG A 216 2.51 14.89 -2.54
CA ARG A 216 2.85 15.95 -3.50
C ARG A 216 4.34 16.28 -3.50
N ARG A 217 5.05 16.09 -2.39
CA ARG A 217 6.52 16.21 -2.35
C ARG A 217 7.18 15.08 -3.13
N ALA A 218 6.75 13.84 -2.95
CA ALA A 218 7.23 12.69 -3.73
C ALA A 218 7.00 12.90 -5.22
N GLU A 219 5.80 13.35 -5.62
CA GLU A 219 5.47 13.68 -7.01
C GLU A 219 6.48 14.67 -7.62
N ARG A 220 6.81 15.75 -6.91
CA ARG A 220 7.81 16.74 -7.37
C ARG A 220 9.22 16.16 -7.54
N ARG A 221 9.56 15.09 -6.81
CA ARG A 221 10.85 14.37 -6.98
C ARG A 221 10.82 13.39 -8.15
N VAL A 222 9.65 12.84 -8.47
CA VAL A 222 9.46 11.91 -9.60
C VAL A 222 9.36 12.63 -10.94
N VAL A 223 8.74 13.82 -10.99
CA VAL A 223 8.52 14.56 -12.26
C VAL A 223 9.80 14.76 -13.09
N PRO A 224 10.95 15.20 -12.51
CA PRO A 224 12.20 15.31 -13.27
C PRO A 224 12.67 13.98 -13.88
N LEU A 225 12.54 12.87 -13.14
CA LEU A 225 12.91 11.53 -13.62
C LEU A 225 12.04 11.10 -14.82
N VAL A 226 10.75 11.43 -14.80
CA VAL A 226 9.85 11.18 -15.93
C VAL A 226 10.21 12.04 -17.13
N GLN A 227 10.54 13.33 -16.92
CA GLN A 227 10.96 14.23 -18.00
C GLN A 227 12.27 13.79 -18.67
N MET A 228 13.20 13.20 -17.90
CA MET A 228 14.43 12.59 -18.43
C MET A 228 14.21 11.23 -19.10
N GLY A 229 12.99 10.67 -19.04
CA GLY A 229 12.67 9.35 -19.58
C GLY A 229 13.21 8.19 -18.73
N GLU A 230 13.64 8.44 -17.49
CA GLU A 230 14.21 7.45 -16.57
C GLU A 230 13.17 6.59 -15.86
N THR A 231 11.91 7.04 -15.82
CA THR A 231 10.81 6.35 -15.15
C THR A 231 9.53 6.41 -15.99
N ASP A 232 8.62 5.46 -15.77
CA ASP A 232 7.30 5.46 -16.40
C ASP A 232 6.44 6.66 -15.94
N ALA A 233 5.78 7.34 -16.88
CA ALA A 233 4.85 8.41 -16.59
C ALA A 233 3.65 7.97 -15.73
N ASN A 234 3.28 6.68 -15.76
CA ASN A 234 2.22 6.12 -14.94
C ASN A 234 2.53 6.25 -13.43
N VAL A 235 3.80 6.25 -13.03
CA VAL A 235 4.20 6.47 -11.63
C VAL A 235 3.80 7.87 -11.17
N ALA A 236 4.11 8.89 -11.97
CA ALA A 236 3.72 10.27 -11.66
C ALA A 236 2.19 10.44 -11.67
N LYS A 237 1.48 9.81 -12.63
CA LYS A 237 0.01 9.83 -12.68
C LYS A 237 -0.61 9.20 -11.43
N PHE A 238 -0.05 8.08 -10.96
CA PHE A 238 -0.48 7.41 -9.73
C PHE A 238 -0.30 8.31 -8.52
N LEU A 239 0.87 8.92 -8.32
CA LEU A 239 1.12 9.84 -7.19
C LEU A 239 0.20 11.07 -7.23
N ASN A 240 -0.08 11.62 -8.42
CA ASN A 240 -1.04 12.70 -8.59
C ASN A 240 -2.45 12.27 -8.14
N ARG A 241 -2.96 11.11 -8.62
CA ARG A 241 -4.25 10.56 -8.16
C ARG A 241 -4.27 10.24 -6.68
N LEU A 242 -3.19 9.68 -6.15
CA LEU A 242 -3.09 9.35 -4.74
C LEU A 242 -3.23 10.58 -3.85
N SER A 243 -2.68 11.73 -4.28
CA SER A 243 -2.82 12.97 -3.52
C SER A 243 -4.28 13.45 -3.41
N ASP A 244 -5.07 13.25 -4.46
CA ASP A 244 -6.49 13.59 -4.45
C ASP A 244 -7.32 12.55 -3.70
N TYR A 245 -6.99 11.27 -3.79
CA TYR A 245 -7.57 10.23 -2.95
C TYR A 245 -7.35 10.54 -1.46
N LEU A 246 -6.13 10.90 -1.04
CA LEU A 246 -5.83 11.28 0.34
C LEU A 246 -6.60 12.53 0.79
N PHE A 247 -6.82 13.49 -0.12
CA PHE A 247 -7.68 14.65 0.16
C PHE A 247 -9.13 14.23 0.41
N THR A 248 -9.73 13.48 -0.51
CA THR A 248 -11.11 13.00 -0.40
C THR A 248 -11.29 12.13 0.85
N LEU A 249 -10.32 11.29 1.15
CA LEU A 249 -10.35 10.42 2.33
C LEU A 249 -10.23 11.21 3.63
N ALA A 250 -9.42 12.27 3.68
CA ALA A 250 -9.34 13.16 4.85
C ALA A 250 -10.72 13.75 5.17
N ARG A 251 -11.41 14.28 4.17
CA ARG A 251 -12.77 14.81 4.31
C ARG A 251 -13.77 13.76 4.78
N TYR A 252 -13.69 12.57 4.18
CA TYR A 252 -14.56 11.45 4.55
C TYR A 252 -14.34 11.01 6.00
N ALA A 253 -13.09 10.95 6.44
CA ALA A 253 -12.74 10.61 7.82
C ALA A 253 -13.28 11.65 8.81
N ALA A 254 -13.14 12.95 8.51
CA ALA A 254 -13.70 14.03 9.32
C ALA A 254 -15.23 13.89 9.45
N MET A 255 -15.92 13.71 8.32
CA MET A 255 -17.38 13.53 8.29
C MET A 255 -17.83 12.31 9.10
N LYS A 256 -17.15 11.16 8.96
CA LYS A 256 -17.51 9.94 9.69
C LYS A 256 -17.29 10.05 11.21
N GLN A 257 -16.42 10.95 11.64
CA GLN A 257 -16.19 11.23 13.06
C GLN A 257 -17.09 12.35 13.60
N GLY A 258 -17.92 12.97 12.75
CA GLY A 258 -18.72 14.14 13.12
C GLY A 258 -17.87 15.39 13.37
N ASN A 259 -16.61 15.41 12.92
CA ASN A 259 -15.74 16.58 13.06
C ASN A 259 -15.99 17.56 11.92
N GLN A 260 -16.10 18.84 12.26
CA GLN A 260 -16.25 19.89 11.25
C GLN A 260 -14.88 20.35 10.73
N GLU A 261 -14.76 20.44 9.42
CA GLU A 261 -13.60 21.00 8.74
C GLU A 261 -13.63 22.53 8.84
N GLN A 262 -12.47 23.14 9.06
CA GLN A 262 -12.36 24.60 9.13
C GLN A 262 -12.26 25.20 7.74
N ILE A 263 -13.10 26.18 7.44
CA ILE A 263 -13.09 26.90 6.16
C ILE A 263 -12.01 27.98 6.22
N TYR A 264 -11.21 28.08 5.16
CA TYR A 264 -10.24 29.15 5.00
C TYR A 264 -10.94 30.51 4.91
N LYS A 265 -10.53 31.44 5.76
CA LYS A 265 -10.95 32.85 5.71
C LYS A 265 -9.75 33.69 5.31
N LYS A 266 -9.91 34.51 4.27
CA LYS A 266 -8.88 35.47 3.86
C LYS A 266 -8.82 36.56 4.94
N ASN A 267 -7.64 36.84 5.48
CA ASN A 267 -7.44 38.04 6.28
C ASN A 267 -7.48 39.24 5.34
N ASP A 268 -8.56 40.01 5.41
CA ASP A 268 -8.68 41.28 4.72
C ASP A 268 -8.56 42.42 5.74
N PRO A 269 -7.41 43.12 5.81
CA PRO A 269 -7.18 44.15 6.81
C PRO A 269 -8.12 45.36 6.68
N SER A 270 -8.83 45.54 5.55
CA SER A 270 -9.85 46.58 5.40
C SER A 270 -11.22 46.22 6.00
N ALA A 271 -11.45 44.95 6.36
CA ALA A 271 -12.71 44.53 7.00
C ALA A 271 -12.73 44.79 8.52
N GLU A 272 -11.56 44.99 9.15
CA GLU A 272 -11.45 45.28 10.59
C GLU A 272 -11.69 46.76 10.90
N SER A 273 -11.55 47.67 9.92
CA SER A 273 -11.75 49.12 10.11
C SER A 273 -13.22 49.59 10.05
N GLU A 274 -14.16 48.74 9.62
CA GLU A 274 -15.60 49.07 9.64
C GLU A 274 -16.30 48.61 10.94
N ALA A 275 -15.57 47.93 11.84
CA ALA A 275 -16.09 47.37 13.08
C ALA A 275 -15.71 48.18 14.34
N LEU A 276 -15.17 49.40 14.19
CA LEU A 276 -14.78 50.31 15.27
C LEU A 276 -15.53 51.65 15.18
#